data_AF-A0AA42Z6U0-F1
#
_entry.id   AF-A0AA42Z6U0-F1
#
_cell.length_a   1.000
_cell.length_b   1.000
_cell.length_c   1.000
_cell.angle_alpha   90.00
_cell.angle_beta   90.00
_cell.angle_gamma   90.00
#
_symmetry.space_group_name_H-M   'P 1'
#
loop_
_entity.id
_entity.type
_entity.pdbx_description
1 polymer ?
#
loop_
_entity_poly.entity_id
_entity_poly.type
_entity_poly.pdbx_seq_one_letter_code
_entity_poly.pdbx_strand_id
1 'polypeptide(L)'
;MKNNKVNFIYTIVFFLIMGCNSTNNNSLQEYHSEYIKYGRLTDPGENVYMLQSLPDDINEMSEIANVQGVHITMLSQWKIPRAEWNLAHANHDIKDILDTLKVKGNGKLTKDRKLEDRVLGACTKESIFSAAMLKSKGIPARIRVGYLTNLYSGDKAIEFWRNVNKYGNPNPSDSAAFDQFTLYMKKVNKAIEHWVTEYWDANSKTWKVLDIRPEYLQSYGLDVSYHLPDIYFEFAHEAWLARNDSAFLNDAYSEGELDGKSHIRYQMLLDFYSLLNHDVPGLFDDEGKYISNNENNDELKFLKKNYDDLSQAEINELDSLAVLLNNQTNIDELLDFYSTSKTLKINSMFEDRYSFVFIGQQKKAANNKFEIK
;
A
#
# COMPACT_ATOMS: atom_id res chain seq x y z
N MET A 1 -53.69 -2.96 -7.99
CA MET A 1 -54.23 -3.08 -6.63
C MET A 1 -53.07 -3.04 -5.65
N LYS A 2 -53.09 -2.05 -4.73
CA LYS A 2 -52.35 -1.89 -3.45
C LYS A 2 -50.88 -2.33 -3.41
N ASN A 3 -49.93 -1.38 -3.51
CA ASN A 3 -49.31 -0.65 -2.38
C ASN A 3 -48.78 -1.54 -1.25
N ASN A 4 -47.44 -1.57 -1.10
CA ASN A 4 -46.75 -1.29 0.16
C ASN A 4 -45.25 -1.09 -0.11
N LYS A 5 -44.86 0.17 -0.37
CA LYS A 5 -43.49 0.65 -0.18
C LYS A 5 -43.32 0.95 1.31
N VAL A 6 -42.43 0.23 1.99
CA VAL A 6 -41.99 0.58 3.34
C VAL A 6 -40.90 1.64 3.19
N ASN A 7 -41.22 2.88 3.56
CA ASN A 7 -40.26 3.98 3.67
C ASN A 7 -39.44 3.80 4.96
N PHE A 8 -38.13 3.59 4.84
CA PHE A 8 -37.20 3.76 5.95
C PHE A 8 -36.81 5.24 6.01
N ILE A 9 -37.33 5.96 7.00
CA ILE A 9 -36.95 7.34 7.29
C ILE A 9 -35.69 7.28 8.16
N TYR A 10 -34.54 7.63 7.58
CA TYR A 10 -33.34 7.95 8.37
C TYR A 10 -33.50 9.38 8.90
N THR A 11 -33.79 9.50 10.19
CA THR A 11 -33.69 10.78 10.90
C THR A 11 -32.20 11.07 11.14
N ILE A 12 -31.57 11.81 10.23
CA ILE A 12 -30.24 12.38 10.44
C ILE A 12 -30.41 13.63 11.31
N VAL A 13 -30.01 13.53 12.58
CA VAL A 13 -29.89 14.69 13.47
C VAL A 13 -28.56 15.37 13.14
N PHE A 14 -28.60 16.42 12.32
CA PHE A 14 -27.47 17.34 12.14
C PHE A 14 -27.32 18.19 13.41
N PHE A 15 -26.29 17.92 14.20
CA PHE A 15 -25.77 18.93 15.12
C PHE A 15 -24.91 19.92 14.33
N LEU A 16 -25.50 21.08 14.05
CA LEU A 16 -24.79 22.27 13.56
C LEU A 16 -23.93 22.82 14.70
N ILE A 17 -22.63 22.50 14.70
CA ILE A 17 -21.64 23.29 15.43
C ILE A 17 -21.13 24.35 14.45
N MET A 18 -21.75 25.54 14.47
CA MET A 18 -21.14 26.73 13.89
C MET A 18 -19.99 27.16 14.81
N GLY A 19 -18.78 26.72 14.50
CA GLY A 19 -17.54 27.33 14.96
C GLY A 19 -16.85 27.99 13.76
N CYS A 20 -16.92 29.32 13.68
CA CYS A 20 -16.05 30.09 12.79
C CYS A 20 -14.59 29.84 13.18
N ASN A 21 -13.80 29.27 12.28
CA ASN A 21 -12.34 29.41 12.29
C ASN A 21 -11.87 29.71 10.86
N SER A 22 -11.75 31.00 10.56
CA SER A 22 -11.18 31.50 9.30
C SER A 22 -9.64 31.50 9.34
N THR A 23 -9.02 30.37 9.72
CA THR A 23 -7.56 30.21 9.73
C THR A 23 -7.05 28.90 9.10
N ASN A 24 -7.93 28.02 8.57
CA ASN A 24 -7.53 26.64 8.20
C ASN A 24 -7.14 26.38 6.73
N ASN A 25 -7.11 27.38 5.85
CA ASN A 25 -6.71 27.13 4.46
C ASN A 25 -5.19 27.10 4.25
N ASN A 26 -4.40 27.76 5.10
CA ASN A 26 -2.94 27.71 5.00
C ASN A 26 -2.33 26.47 5.68
N SER A 27 -2.97 25.92 6.72
CA SER A 27 -2.45 24.74 7.45
C SER A 27 -2.60 23.44 6.66
N LEU A 28 -3.75 23.20 6.00
CA LEU A 28 -3.96 22.01 5.16
C LEU A 28 -2.97 21.92 4.00
N GLN A 29 -2.61 23.06 3.39
CA GLN A 29 -1.63 23.11 2.31
C GLN A 29 -0.21 22.78 2.80
N GLU A 30 0.08 23.03 4.07
CA GLU A 30 1.37 22.75 4.72
C GLU A 30 1.55 21.25 5.02
N TYR A 31 0.48 20.54 5.40
CA TYR A 31 0.56 19.12 5.81
C TYR A 31 0.88 18.15 4.67
N HIS A 32 0.39 18.41 3.46
CA HIS A 32 0.72 17.54 2.32
C HIS A 32 2.16 17.74 1.86
N SER A 33 2.74 18.93 2.07
CA SER A 33 4.10 19.24 1.59
C SER A 33 5.19 18.36 2.22
N GLU A 34 4.97 17.86 3.43
CA GLU A 34 5.88 16.92 4.10
C GLU A 34 6.01 15.60 3.31
N TYR A 35 4.96 15.17 2.60
CA TYR A 35 4.97 13.98 1.73
C TYR A 35 5.65 14.21 0.38
N ILE A 36 6.24 15.38 0.12
CA ILE A 36 7.19 15.56 -0.99
C ILE A 36 8.55 14.94 -0.63
N LYS A 37 8.88 14.88 0.66
CA LYS A 37 10.17 14.34 1.12
C LYS A 37 10.24 12.84 0.88
N TYR A 38 11.42 12.38 0.50
CA TYR A 38 11.68 10.96 0.35
C TYR A 38 11.63 10.23 1.71
N GLY A 39 11.19 8.98 1.64
CA GLY A 39 11.35 7.98 2.68
C GLY A 39 12.56 7.11 2.39
N ARG A 40 12.87 6.15 3.26
CA ARG A 40 14.00 5.24 3.09
C ARG A 40 13.96 4.47 1.77
N LEU A 41 12.79 3.96 1.40
CA LEU A 41 12.62 3.17 0.17
C LEU A 41 12.33 4.03 -1.05
N THR A 42 11.96 5.30 -0.85
CA THR A 42 11.62 6.21 -1.95
C THR A 42 12.72 7.24 -2.26
N ASP A 43 13.85 7.22 -1.56
CA ASP A 43 15.01 8.09 -1.85
C ASP A 43 15.85 7.54 -3.02
N PRO A 44 15.88 8.20 -4.19
CA PRO A 44 16.64 7.75 -5.35
C PRO A 44 18.15 8.02 -5.24
N GLY A 45 18.60 8.76 -4.22
CA GLY A 45 19.98 9.18 -4.07
C GLY A 45 20.51 9.90 -5.31
N GLU A 46 21.69 9.50 -5.77
CA GLU A 46 22.32 10.07 -6.97
C GLU A 46 21.55 9.82 -8.27
N ASN A 47 20.60 8.86 -8.30
CA ASN A 47 19.81 8.53 -9.49
C ASN A 47 18.54 9.39 -9.64
N VAL A 48 18.35 10.43 -8.82
CA VAL A 48 17.19 11.35 -8.89
C VAL A 48 16.95 11.92 -10.29
N TYR A 49 18.02 12.16 -11.05
CA TYR A 49 17.94 12.68 -12.42
C TYR A 49 17.14 11.76 -13.37
N MET A 50 17.14 10.45 -13.12
CA MET A 50 16.38 9.49 -13.93
C MET A 50 14.87 9.75 -13.77
N LEU A 51 14.41 9.98 -12.54
CA LEU A 51 13.01 10.28 -12.24
C LEU A 51 12.62 11.68 -12.71
N GLN A 52 13.49 12.67 -12.50
CA GLN A 52 13.25 14.06 -12.95
C GLN A 52 13.12 14.19 -14.48
N SER A 53 13.74 13.27 -15.23
CA SER A 53 13.68 13.23 -16.70
C SER A 53 12.34 12.74 -17.27
N LEU A 54 11.47 12.17 -16.42
CA LEU A 54 10.13 11.75 -16.83
C LEU A 54 9.26 12.96 -17.22
N PRO A 55 8.15 12.76 -17.95
CA PRO A 55 7.17 13.82 -18.22
C PRO A 55 6.55 14.40 -16.93
N ASP A 56 5.81 15.50 -17.03
CA ASP A 56 5.09 16.06 -15.87
C ASP A 56 3.64 15.54 -15.76
N ASP A 57 3.10 14.98 -16.83
CA ASP A 57 1.78 14.34 -16.83
C ASP A 57 1.83 12.98 -16.09
N ILE A 58 0.94 12.79 -15.12
CA ILE A 58 0.93 11.61 -14.26
C ILE A 58 0.64 10.33 -15.06
N ASN A 59 -0.22 10.38 -16.08
CA ASN A 59 -0.51 9.20 -16.90
C ASN A 59 0.68 8.83 -17.77
N GLU A 60 1.32 9.81 -18.41
CA GLU A 60 2.50 9.57 -19.25
C GLU A 60 3.69 9.05 -18.43
N MET A 61 3.89 9.61 -17.23
CA MET A 61 4.84 9.10 -16.25
C MET A 61 4.54 7.65 -15.84
N SER A 62 3.27 7.35 -15.53
CA SER A 62 2.84 6.01 -15.11
C SER A 62 3.04 4.98 -16.21
N GLU A 63 2.76 5.35 -17.47
CA GLU A 63 3.03 4.50 -18.63
C GLU A 63 4.51 4.16 -18.78
N ILE A 64 5.40 5.14 -18.58
CA ILE A 64 6.84 4.88 -18.59
C ILE A 64 7.23 4.01 -17.40
N ALA A 65 6.76 4.32 -16.19
CA ALA A 65 7.10 3.58 -14.97
C ALA A 65 6.65 2.10 -15.04
N ASN A 66 5.45 1.84 -15.56
CA ASN A 66 4.87 0.50 -15.72
C ASN A 66 5.83 -0.47 -16.43
N VAL A 67 6.47 0.00 -17.50
CA VAL A 67 7.35 -0.84 -18.34
C VAL A 67 8.79 -0.91 -17.85
N GLN A 68 9.10 -0.33 -16.68
CA GLN A 68 10.40 -0.52 -16.02
C GLN A 68 10.43 -1.78 -15.16
N GLY A 69 9.29 -2.14 -14.57
CA GLY A 69 9.14 -3.35 -13.77
C GLY A 69 8.28 -4.41 -14.45
N VAL A 70 8.31 -5.62 -13.90
CA VAL A 70 7.35 -6.69 -14.22
C VAL A 70 6.81 -7.24 -12.92
N HIS A 71 5.49 -7.10 -12.72
CA HIS A 71 4.82 -7.75 -11.61
C HIS A 71 4.91 -9.28 -11.79
N ILE A 72 5.29 -9.99 -10.74
CA ILE A 72 5.62 -11.43 -10.77
C ILE A 72 4.52 -12.29 -11.42
N THR A 73 3.26 -11.98 -11.13
CA THR A 73 2.09 -12.69 -11.68
C THR A 73 1.85 -12.42 -13.17
N MET A 74 2.38 -11.33 -13.74
CA MET A 74 2.17 -10.96 -15.14
C MET A 74 2.92 -11.88 -16.10
N LEU A 75 4.09 -12.39 -15.72
CA LEU A 75 4.79 -13.40 -16.50
C LEU A 75 3.93 -14.66 -16.68
N SER A 76 3.20 -15.05 -15.63
CA SER A 76 2.24 -16.14 -15.71
C SER A 76 1.07 -15.84 -16.64
N GLN A 77 0.56 -14.60 -16.63
CA GLN A 77 -0.52 -14.19 -17.55
C GLN A 77 -0.06 -14.13 -19.01
N TRP A 78 1.21 -13.78 -19.24
CA TRP A 78 1.86 -13.89 -20.54
C TRP A 78 2.27 -15.32 -20.90
N LYS A 79 1.93 -16.30 -20.05
CA LYS A 79 2.20 -17.73 -20.22
C LYS A 79 3.67 -18.07 -20.33
N ILE A 80 4.54 -17.26 -19.73
CA ILE A 80 5.98 -17.49 -19.64
C ILE A 80 6.22 -18.43 -18.45
N PRO A 81 6.76 -19.64 -18.66
CA PRO A 81 7.04 -20.59 -17.58
C PRO A 81 8.06 -20.05 -16.58
N ARG A 82 7.92 -20.39 -15.30
CA ARG A 82 8.78 -19.95 -14.20
C ARG A 82 10.27 -20.22 -14.45
N ALA A 83 10.61 -21.31 -15.14
CA ALA A 83 11.99 -21.65 -15.48
C ALA A 83 12.65 -20.66 -16.47
N GLU A 84 11.84 -19.85 -17.17
CA GLU A 84 12.29 -18.87 -18.16
C GLU A 84 12.29 -17.44 -17.59
N TRP A 85 12.00 -17.25 -16.30
CA TRP A 85 11.97 -15.94 -15.67
C TRP A 85 13.41 -15.44 -15.46
N ASN A 86 13.99 -14.87 -16.52
CA ASN A 86 15.34 -14.31 -16.53
C ASN A 86 15.28 -12.78 -16.51
N LEU A 87 14.80 -12.22 -15.39
CA LEU A 87 14.71 -10.79 -15.15
C LEU A 87 15.70 -10.34 -14.09
N ALA A 88 15.94 -9.04 -14.01
CA ALA A 88 16.79 -8.48 -12.98
C ALA A 88 16.06 -8.45 -11.63
N HIS A 89 16.79 -8.75 -10.57
CA HIS A 89 16.31 -8.65 -9.20
C HIS A 89 16.93 -7.41 -8.55
N ALA A 90 16.14 -6.69 -7.77
CA ALA A 90 16.57 -5.53 -7.00
C ALA A 90 15.97 -5.59 -5.61
N ASN A 91 16.63 -4.98 -4.64
CA ASN A 91 16.09 -4.76 -3.32
C ASN A 91 14.83 -3.86 -3.39
N HIS A 92 14.07 -3.86 -2.31
CA HIS A 92 12.83 -3.10 -2.18
C HIS A 92 13.08 -1.61 -1.89
N ASP A 93 14.02 -0.98 -2.57
CA ASP A 93 14.26 0.47 -2.52
C ASP A 93 14.48 1.04 -3.91
N ILE A 94 14.03 2.27 -4.14
CA ILE A 94 14.08 2.89 -5.47
C ILE A 94 15.52 3.10 -5.95
N LYS A 95 16.47 3.30 -5.04
CA LYS A 95 17.87 3.50 -5.44
C LYS A 95 18.40 2.25 -6.13
N ASP A 96 18.21 1.08 -5.52
CA ASP A 96 18.66 -0.20 -6.08
C ASP A 96 17.87 -0.60 -7.33
N ILE A 97 16.57 -0.29 -7.38
CA ILE A 97 15.77 -0.46 -8.61
C ILE A 97 16.36 0.38 -9.76
N LEU A 98 16.68 1.65 -9.54
CA LEU A 98 17.25 2.53 -10.56
C LEU A 98 18.68 2.11 -10.95
N ASP A 99 19.51 1.71 -9.99
CA ASP A 99 20.85 1.16 -10.24
C ASP A 99 20.77 -0.09 -11.12
N THR A 100 19.84 -0.99 -10.82
CA THR A 100 19.61 -2.21 -11.60
C THR A 100 19.13 -1.90 -13.01
N LEU A 101 18.16 -0.98 -13.17
CA LEU A 101 17.67 -0.55 -14.48
C LEU A 101 18.74 0.14 -15.33
N LYS A 102 19.69 0.80 -14.69
CA LYS A 102 20.85 1.44 -15.31
C LYS A 102 21.85 0.41 -15.83
N VAL A 103 22.13 -0.64 -15.05
CA VAL A 103 23.03 -1.74 -15.45
C VAL A 103 22.43 -2.59 -16.57
N LYS A 104 21.12 -2.88 -16.48
CA LYS A 104 20.42 -3.75 -17.45
C LYS A 104 20.05 -3.04 -18.75
N GLY A 105 19.96 -1.72 -18.73
CA GLY A 105 19.64 -0.91 -19.90
C GLY A 105 20.70 0.17 -20.18
N ASN A 106 20.23 1.38 -20.49
CA ASN A 106 21.08 2.53 -20.82
C ASN A 106 20.95 3.68 -19.81
N GLY A 107 20.37 3.41 -18.63
CA GLY A 107 20.13 4.44 -17.61
C GLY A 107 19.02 5.44 -17.94
N LYS A 108 18.22 5.22 -19.00
CA LYS A 108 17.04 6.03 -19.32
C LYS A 108 15.74 5.28 -19.00
N LEU A 109 14.77 6.01 -18.48
CA LEU A 109 13.41 5.50 -18.32
C LEU A 109 12.64 5.80 -19.61
N THR A 110 12.19 4.76 -20.29
CA THR A 110 11.61 4.86 -21.65
C THR A 110 10.47 3.86 -21.83
N LYS A 111 9.54 4.17 -22.74
CA LYS A 111 8.37 3.33 -23.04
C LYS A 111 8.74 2.04 -23.80
N ASP A 112 9.86 2.01 -24.49
CA ASP A 112 10.32 0.90 -25.34
C ASP A 112 11.30 -0.05 -24.61
N ARG A 113 11.35 -0.03 -23.28
CA ARG A 113 12.20 -0.94 -22.50
C ARG A 113 11.78 -2.40 -22.75
N LYS A 114 12.75 -3.19 -23.22
CA LYS A 114 12.58 -4.63 -23.49
C LYS A 114 12.34 -5.42 -22.21
N LEU A 115 11.67 -6.56 -22.32
CA LEU A 115 11.30 -7.40 -21.18
C LEU A 115 12.54 -7.79 -20.36
N GLU A 116 13.60 -8.27 -21.02
CA GLU A 116 14.85 -8.72 -20.40
C GLU A 116 15.64 -7.63 -19.64
N ASP A 117 15.32 -6.35 -19.89
CA ASP A 117 15.97 -5.19 -19.27
C ASP A 117 15.17 -4.62 -18.08
N ARG A 118 14.06 -5.29 -17.70
CA ARG A 118 13.16 -4.88 -16.61
C ARG A 118 13.53 -5.53 -15.28
N VAL A 119 13.04 -4.93 -14.20
CA VAL A 119 13.19 -5.43 -12.83
C VAL A 119 11.95 -6.24 -12.44
N LEU A 120 12.16 -7.45 -11.91
CA LEU A 120 11.08 -8.25 -11.33
C LEU A 120 10.61 -7.64 -10.01
N GLY A 121 9.30 -7.62 -9.78
CA GLY A 121 8.75 -7.12 -8.53
C GLY A 121 7.30 -7.49 -8.31
N ALA A 122 6.72 -6.85 -7.31
CA ALA A 122 5.30 -6.90 -6.99
C ALA A 122 4.79 -5.48 -6.68
N CYS A 123 3.53 -5.37 -6.25
CA CYS A 123 2.85 -4.11 -5.95
C CYS A 123 3.66 -3.16 -5.04
N THR A 124 4.46 -3.68 -4.10
CA THR A 124 5.33 -2.87 -3.24
C THR A 124 6.39 -2.10 -4.02
N LYS A 125 7.12 -2.75 -4.95
CA LYS A 125 8.13 -2.05 -5.79
C LYS A 125 7.48 -1.04 -6.72
N GLU A 126 6.30 -1.35 -7.24
CA GLU A 126 5.54 -0.46 -8.12
C GLU A 126 5.04 0.78 -7.37
N SER A 127 4.62 0.61 -6.11
CA SER A 127 4.26 1.72 -5.22
C SER A 127 5.47 2.56 -4.85
N ILE A 128 6.60 1.93 -4.50
CA ILE A 128 7.86 2.64 -4.24
C ILE A 128 8.30 3.48 -5.45
N PHE A 129 8.26 2.89 -6.64
CA PHE A 129 8.65 3.57 -7.88
C PHE A 129 7.75 4.78 -8.16
N SER A 130 6.43 4.58 -8.11
CA SER A 130 5.47 5.65 -8.37
C SER A 130 5.53 6.77 -7.33
N ALA A 131 5.66 6.45 -6.03
CA ALA A 131 5.84 7.45 -4.98
C ALA A 131 7.13 8.26 -5.17
N ALA A 132 8.26 7.60 -5.44
CA ALA A 132 9.54 8.29 -5.66
C ALA A 132 9.51 9.19 -6.91
N MET A 133 8.88 8.71 -7.98
CA MET A 133 8.66 9.45 -9.22
C MET A 133 7.86 10.73 -8.96
N LEU A 134 6.69 10.62 -8.32
CA LEU A 134 5.84 11.77 -8.00
C LEU A 134 6.56 12.79 -7.09
N LYS A 135 7.25 12.31 -6.05
CA LYS A 135 8.06 13.14 -5.16
C LYS A 135 9.16 13.90 -5.91
N SER A 136 9.80 13.26 -6.92
CA SER A 136 10.81 13.92 -7.77
C SER A 136 10.27 15.09 -8.59
N LYS A 137 8.95 15.11 -8.82
CA LYS A 137 8.21 16.17 -9.50
C LYS A 137 7.60 17.20 -8.53
N GLY A 138 7.88 17.08 -7.24
CA GLY A 138 7.30 17.94 -6.22
C GLY A 138 5.83 17.66 -5.93
N ILE A 139 5.29 16.52 -6.36
CA ILE A 139 3.92 16.09 -6.08
C ILE A 139 3.94 15.33 -4.75
N PRO A 140 3.20 15.78 -3.71
CA PRO A 140 3.05 15.02 -2.48
C PRO A 140 2.56 13.59 -2.76
N ALA A 141 3.29 12.60 -2.30
CA ALA A 141 2.94 11.20 -2.49
C ALA A 141 3.28 10.35 -1.27
N ARG A 142 2.43 9.37 -0.99
CA ARG A 142 2.60 8.46 0.14
C ARG A 142 2.15 7.06 -0.25
N ILE A 143 2.88 6.06 0.23
CA ILE A 143 2.55 4.66 0.00
C ILE A 143 1.45 4.28 1.00
N ARG A 144 0.45 3.54 0.52
CA ARG A 144 -0.67 3.05 1.32
C ARG A 144 -0.81 1.54 1.17
N VAL A 145 -1.41 0.93 2.18
CA VAL A 145 -1.56 -0.52 2.26
C VAL A 145 -3.02 -0.88 2.57
N GLY A 146 -3.52 -1.87 1.84
CA GLY A 146 -4.91 -2.29 1.92
C GLY A 146 -5.15 -3.54 1.09
N TYR A 147 -6.31 -3.60 0.44
CA TYR A 147 -6.76 -4.74 -0.30
C TYR A 147 -7.41 -4.34 -1.63
N LEU A 148 -7.05 -5.05 -2.70
CA LEU A 148 -7.87 -5.11 -3.89
C LEU A 148 -9.12 -5.96 -3.61
N THR A 149 -10.28 -5.39 -3.84
CA THR A 149 -11.58 -6.01 -3.59
C THR A 149 -12.42 -6.10 -4.85
N ASN A 150 -13.53 -6.84 -4.79
CA ASN A 150 -14.46 -7.05 -5.91
C ASN A 150 -13.87 -7.71 -7.17
N LEU A 151 -12.68 -8.30 -7.06
CA LEU A 151 -11.98 -8.97 -8.15
C LEU A 151 -12.64 -10.31 -8.55
N TYR A 152 -13.29 -10.97 -7.59
CA TYR A 152 -13.90 -12.30 -7.78
C TYR A 152 -15.36 -12.25 -8.24
N SER A 153 -15.86 -11.06 -8.58
CA SER A 153 -17.22 -10.87 -9.11
C SER A 153 -17.42 -11.57 -10.49
N GLY A 154 -16.33 -11.77 -11.26
CA GLY A 154 -16.33 -12.47 -12.55
C GLY A 154 -15.60 -13.81 -12.55
N ASP A 155 -15.65 -14.52 -13.68
CA ASP A 155 -14.96 -15.82 -13.84
C ASP A 155 -13.48 -15.70 -14.22
N LYS A 156 -13.05 -14.52 -14.67
CA LYS A 156 -11.66 -14.26 -15.06
C LYS A 156 -10.66 -14.36 -13.90
N ALA A 157 -11.10 -14.15 -12.66
CA ALA A 157 -10.29 -14.43 -11.47
C ALA A 157 -9.84 -15.90 -11.42
N ILE A 158 -10.71 -16.83 -11.83
CA ILE A 158 -10.39 -18.26 -11.84
C ILE A 158 -9.32 -18.57 -12.89
N GLU A 159 -9.48 -18.01 -14.09
CA GLU A 159 -8.50 -18.15 -15.17
C GLU A 159 -7.15 -17.54 -14.79
N PHE A 160 -7.15 -16.36 -14.17
CA PHE A 160 -5.96 -15.69 -13.69
C PHE A 160 -5.14 -16.61 -12.78
N TRP A 161 -5.77 -17.15 -11.73
CA TRP A 161 -5.07 -17.99 -10.77
C TRP A 161 -4.64 -19.34 -11.35
N ARG A 162 -5.41 -19.91 -12.27
CA ARG A 162 -4.97 -21.10 -13.03
C ARG A 162 -3.70 -20.83 -13.82
N ASN A 163 -3.58 -19.68 -14.47
CA ASN A 163 -2.35 -19.28 -15.15
C ASN A 163 -1.19 -19.11 -14.15
N VAL A 164 -1.43 -18.48 -13.00
CA VAL A 164 -0.42 -18.35 -11.94
C VAL A 164 0.08 -19.73 -11.47
N ASN A 165 -0.81 -20.68 -11.18
CA ASN A 165 -0.40 -22.03 -10.79
C ASN A 165 0.35 -22.75 -11.92
N LYS A 166 -0.15 -22.65 -13.15
CA LYS A 166 0.42 -23.39 -14.29
C LYS A 166 1.80 -22.88 -14.72
N TYR A 167 1.98 -21.55 -14.77
CA TYR A 167 3.18 -20.92 -15.33
C TYR A 167 4.09 -20.31 -14.27
N GLY A 168 3.57 -19.89 -13.11
CA GLY A 168 4.35 -19.25 -12.04
C GLY A 168 4.92 -20.21 -11.00
N ASN A 169 4.34 -21.40 -10.85
CA ASN A 169 4.81 -22.39 -9.87
C ASN A 169 5.81 -23.37 -10.52
N PRO A 170 7.03 -23.57 -9.96
CA PRO A 170 7.97 -24.57 -10.48
C PRO A 170 7.43 -26.01 -10.36
N ASN A 171 6.52 -26.27 -9.41
CA ASN A 171 5.84 -27.55 -9.22
C ASN A 171 4.32 -27.31 -9.12
N PRO A 172 3.61 -27.12 -10.25
CA PRO A 172 2.18 -26.86 -10.26
C PRO A 172 1.43 -27.90 -9.43
N SER A 173 0.56 -27.43 -8.53
CA SER A 173 -0.25 -28.32 -7.69
C SER A 173 -1.35 -29.01 -8.51
N ASP A 174 -1.95 -30.07 -7.95
CA ASP A 174 -3.08 -30.78 -8.58
C ASP A 174 -4.14 -29.76 -9.02
N SER A 175 -4.39 -29.72 -10.34
CA SER A 175 -5.33 -28.79 -10.95
C SER A 175 -6.73 -28.90 -10.35
N ALA A 176 -7.14 -30.08 -9.88
CA ALA A 176 -8.45 -30.26 -9.25
C ALA A 176 -8.51 -29.59 -7.86
N ALA A 177 -7.48 -29.79 -7.03
CA ALA A 177 -7.38 -29.15 -5.72
C ALA A 177 -7.24 -27.63 -5.85
N PHE A 178 -6.44 -27.16 -6.83
CA PHE A 178 -6.26 -25.75 -7.11
C PHE A 178 -7.55 -25.06 -7.58
N ASP A 179 -8.34 -25.75 -8.41
CA ASP A 179 -9.65 -25.27 -8.84
C ASP A 179 -10.62 -25.14 -7.66
N GLN A 180 -10.66 -26.14 -6.76
CA GLN A 180 -11.49 -26.06 -5.55
C GLN A 180 -11.08 -24.88 -4.65
N PHE A 181 -9.76 -24.68 -4.47
CA PHE A 181 -9.24 -23.54 -3.72
C PHE A 181 -9.68 -22.21 -4.36
N THR A 182 -9.54 -22.08 -5.68
CA THR A 182 -9.90 -20.85 -6.39
C THR A 182 -11.41 -20.56 -6.34
N LEU A 183 -12.25 -21.60 -6.41
CA LEU A 183 -13.70 -21.49 -6.22
C LEU A 183 -14.05 -21.07 -4.79
N TYR A 184 -13.31 -21.53 -3.79
CA TYR A 184 -13.45 -21.07 -2.42
C TYR A 184 -13.06 -19.60 -2.27
N MET A 185 -11.94 -19.15 -2.86
CA MET A 185 -11.56 -17.72 -2.87
C MET A 185 -12.65 -16.85 -3.50
N LYS A 186 -13.29 -17.35 -4.56
CA LYS A 186 -14.45 -16.70 -5.17
C LYS A 186 -15.65 -16.64 -4.22
N LYS A 187 -15.95 -17.74 -3.53
CA LYS A 187 -17.07 -17.83 -2.57
C LYS A 187 -16.91 -16.84 -1.42
N VAL A 188 -15.70 -16.66 -0.90
CA VAL A 188 -15.44 -15.70 0.19
C VAL A 188 -15.20 -14.28 -0.33
N ASN A 189 -15.19 -14.07 -1.64
CA ASN A 189 -14.80 -12.81 -2.29
C ASN A 189 -13.45 -12.27 -1.77
N LYS A 190 -12.40 -13.09 -1.90
CA LYS A 190 -11.07 -12.80 -1.36
C LYS A 190 -10.60 -11.38 -1.68
N ALA A 191 -10.20 -10.69 -0.62
CA ALA A 191 -9.47 -9.44 -0.62
C ALA A 191 -7.97 -9.74 -0.81
N ILE A 192 -7.38 -9.22 -1.88
CA ILE A 192 -5.96 -9.42 -2.18
C ILE A 192 -5.18 -8.25 -1.61
N GLU A 193 -4.31 -8.50 -0.65
CA GLU A 193 -3.38 -7.53 -0.10
C GLU A 193 -2.64 -6.78 -1.19
N HIS A 194 -2.59 -5.46 -1.07
CA HIS A 194 -2.05 -4.64 -2.12
C HIS A 194 -1.48 -3.35 -1.59
N TRP A 195 -0.40 -2.93 -2.23
CA TRP A 195 0.28 -1.66 -1.98
C TRP A 195 -0.06 -0.73 -3.12
N VAL A 196 -0.41 0.51 -2.78
CA VAL A 196 -0.73 1.55 -3.75
C VAL A 196 -0.01 2.85 -3.38
N THR A 197 0.04 3.79 -4.31
CA THR A 197 0.50 5.14 -4.03
C THR A 197 -0.69 6.08 -3.99
N GLU A 198 -0.83 6.86 -2.94
CA GLU A 198 -1.67 8.05 -2.96
C GLU A 198 -0.84 9.27 -3.37
N TYR A 199 -1.39 10.13 -4.22
CA TYR A 199 -0.84 11.44 -4.52
C TYR A 199 -1.86 12.54 -4.26
N TRP A 200 -1.39 13.72 -3.87
CA TRP A 200 -2.27 14.87 -3.66
C TRP A 200 -2.60 15.54 -4.99
N ASP A 201 -3.84 15.42 -5.47
CA ASP A 201 -4.29 16.19 -6.63
C ASP A 201 -4.62 17.62 -6.21
N ALA A 202 -3.82 18.57 -6.67
CA ALA A 202 -4.00 19.98 -6.37
C ALA A 202 -5.30 20.56 -6.97
N ASN A 203 -5.81 19.96 -8.05
CA ASN A 203 -7.03 20.44 -8.72
C ASN A 203 -8.27 20.07 -7.91
N SER A 204 -8.43 18.79 -7.54
CA SER A 204 -9.57 18.33 -6.75
C SER A 204 -9.38 18.53 -5.25
N LYS A 205 -8.16 18.84 -4.78
CA LYS A 205 -7.79 18.95 -3.36
C LYS A 205 -8.13 17.68 -2.58
N THR A 206 -7.78 16.54 -3.15
CA THR A 206 -7.98 15.23 -2.52
C THR A 206 -6.80 14.33 -2.83
N TRP A 207 -6.53 13.40 -1.92
CA TRP A 207 -5.68 12.26 -2.24
C TRP A 207 -6.36 11.40 -3.33
N LYS A 208 -5.56 10.94 -4.29
CA LYS A 208 -5.97 10.04 -5.37
C LYS A 208 -5.11 8.80 -5.33
N VAL A 209 -5.74 7.63 -5.48
CA VAL A 209 -5.03 6.35 -5.54
C VAL A 209 -4.49 6.14 -6.96
N LEU A 210 -3.21 5.83 -7.03
CA LEU A 210 -2.46 5.50 -8.23
C LEU A 210 -1.93 4.07 -8.09
N ASP A 211 -2.26 3.25 -9.07
CA ASP A 211 -1.73 1.92 -9.28
C ASP A 211 -1.12 1.86 -10.68
N ILE A 212 0.21 1.77 -10.75
CA ILE A 212 0.92 1.80 -12.03
C ILE A 212 0.87 0.46 -12.78
N ARG A 213 0.11 -0.54 -12.31
CA ARG A 213 -0.09 -1.85 -12.97
C ARG A 213 -1.58 -2.15 -13.24
N PRO A 214 -2.25 -1.39 -14.13
CA PRO A 214 -3.63 -1.68 -14.50
C PRO A 214 -3.80 -3.06 -15.14
N GLU A 215 -2.77 -3.61 -15.78
CA GLU A 215 -2.81 -4.92 -16.42
C GLU A 215 -3.11 -6.06 -15.43
N TYR A 216 -2.73 -5.88 -14.16
CA TYR A 216 -3.06 -6.85 -13.11
C TYR A 216 -4.58 -6.99 -12.98
N LEU A 217 -5.28 -5.87 -12.76
CA LEU A 217 -6.74 -5.84 -12.65
C LEU A 217 -7.46 -6.10 -13.99
N GLN A 218 -6.89 -5.65 -15.11
CA GLN A 218 -7.42 -5.96 -16.43
C GLN A 218 -7.38 -7.46 -16.74
N SER A 219 -6.43 -8.21 -16.16
CA SER A 219 -6.40 -9.67 -16.24
C SER A 219 -7.58 -10.32 -15.50
N TYR A 220 -8.20 -9.63 -14.53
CA TYR A 220 -9.49 -10.00 -13.93
C TYR A 220 -10.69 -9.55 -14.78
N GLY A 221 -10.45 -8.88 -15.92
CA GLY A 221 -11.49 -8.38 -16.83
C GLY A 221 -12.08 -7.04 -16.46
N LEU A 222 -11.42 -6.29 -15.59
CA LEU A 222 -11.86 -4.99 -15.13
C LEU A 222 -11.36 -3.90 -16.10
N ASP A 223 -12.21 -2.91 -16.35
CA ASP A 223 -11.84 -1.73 -17.15
C ASP A 223 -11.27 -0.66 -16.21
N VAL A 224 -9.96 -0.72 -15.99
CA VAL A 224 -9.24 0.20 -15.11
C VAL A 224 -8.02 0.82 -15.81
N SER A 225 -7.66 2.01 -15.35
CA SER A 225 -6.48 2.77 -15.76
C SER A 225 -5.49 2.88 -14.58
N TYR A 226 -4.47 3.74 -14.69
CA TYR A 226 -3.54 3.99 -13.58
C TYR A 226 -4.20 4.62 -12.35
N HIS A 227 -5.32 5.32 -12.53
CA HIS A 227 -6.11 5.85 -11.43
C HIS A 227 -7.09 4.78 -10.96
N LEU A 228 -6.79 4.17 -9.80
CA LEU A 228 -7.55 3.04 -9.27
C LEU A 228 -8.89 3.53 -8.68
N PRO A 229 -10.03 3.06 -9.19
CA PRO A 229 -11.33 3.42 -8.62
C PRO A 229 -11.52 2.86 -7.21
N ASP A 230 -12.12 3.65 -6.31
CA ASP A 230 -12.36 3.29 -4.90
C ASP A 230 -13.13 1.97 -4.73
N ILE A 231 -13.99 1.60 -5.69
CA ILE A 231 -14.72 0.31 -5.65
C ILE A 231 -13.81 -0.92 -5.68
N TYR A 232 -12.56 -0.78 -6.13
CA TYR A 232 -11.61 -1.89 -6.23
C TYR A 232 -10.52 -1.85 -5.17
N PHE A 233 -10.51 -0.87 -4.27
CA PHE A 233 -9.50 -0.78 -3.22
C PHE A 233 -10.14 -0.42 -1.88
N GLU A 234 -9.92 -1.27 -0.90
CA GLU A 234 -10.32 -1.06 0.49
C GLU A 234 -9.07 -0.86 1.34
N PHE A 235 -9.00 0.22 2.10
CA PHE A 235 -7.91 0.44 3.03
C PHE A 235 -8.03 -0.53 4.22
N ALA A 236 -6.90 -0.95 4.79
CA ALA A 236 -6.90 -1.90 5.89
C ALA A 236 -7.67 -1.41 7.14
N HIS A 237 -7.75 -0.10 7.37
CA HIS A 237 -8.55 0.46 8.46
C HIS A 237 -10.06 0.33 8.23
N GLU A 238 -10.52 0.38 6.99
CA GLU A 238 -11.95 0.18 6.64
C GLU A 238 -12.34 -1.27 6.94
N ALA A 239 -11.53 -2.23 6.49
CA ALA A 239 -11.70 -3.64 6.81
C ALA A 239 -11.67 -3.91 8.33
N TRP A 240 -10.80 -3.20 9.08
CA TRP A 240 -10.75 -3.33 10.55
C TRP A 240 -12.02 -2.82 11.22
N LEU A 241 -12.57 -1.69 10.76
CA LEU A 241 -13.83 -1.14 11.29
C LEU A 241 -15.01 -2.08 11.00
N ALA A 242 -14.99 -2.75 9.84
CA ALA A 242 -16.01 -3.71 9.45
C ALA A 242 -15.92 -5.08 10.15
N ARG A 243 -14.83 -5.38 10.86
CA ARG A 243 -14.52 -6.74 11.39
C ARG A 243 -15.56 -7.37 12.33
N ASN A 244 -16.45 -6.55 12.88
CA ASN A 244 -17.51 -6.97 13.80
C ASN A 244 -18.91 -6.96 13.14
N ASP A 245 -19.01 -6.61 11.86
CA ASP A 245 -20.25 -6.74 11.11
C ASP A 245 -20.63 -8.23 10.99
N SER A 246 -21.92 -8.52 11.13
CA SER A 246 -22.52 -9.81 10.83
C SER A 246 -22.20 -10.35 9.42
N ALA A 247 -21.98 -9.47 8.44
CA ALA A 247 -21.63 -9.83 7.07
C ALA A 247 -20.11 -10.04 6.86
N PHE A 248 -19.28 -9.75 7.86
CA PHE A 248 -17.83 -9.84 7.73
C PHE A 248 -17.37 -11.30 7.59
N LEU A 249 -16.58 -11.57 6.55
CA LEU A 249 -15.98 -12.88 6.30
C LEU A 249 -14.49 -12.83 6.62
N ASN A 250 -14.09 -13.40 7.76
CA ASN A 250 -12.69 -13.44 8.18
C ASN A 250 -11.78 -14.05 7.11
N ASP A 251 -12.21 -15.17 6.53
CA ASP A 251 -11.45 -15.88 5.50
C ASP A 251 -11.25 -15.06 4.21
N ALA A 252 -12.03 -14.00 3.98
CA ALA A 252 -11.83 -13.12 2.84
C ALA A 252 -10.51 -12.35 2.94
N TYR A 253 -9.95 -12.18 4.13
CA TYR A 253 -8.74 -11.38 4.37
C TYR A 253 -7.53 -12.21 4.83
N SER A 254 -7.66 -13.52 4.99
CA SER A 254 -6.54 -14.37 5.44
C SER A 254 -5.41 -14.40 4.42
N GLU A 255 -4.16 -14.49 4.90
CA GLU A 255 -2.98 -14.58 4.05
C GLU A 255 -1.87 -15.35 4.76
N GLY A 256 -1.30 -16.35 4.07
CA GLY A 256 -0.34 -17.27 4.67
C GLY A 256 -0.86 -17.92 5.96
N GLU A 257 -0.16 -17.70 7.06
CA GLU A 257 -0.50 -18.24 8.39
C GLU A 257 -1.43 -17.32 9.20
N LEU A 258 -1.65 -16.08 8.74
CA LEU A 258 -2.49 -15.12 9.45
C LEU A 258 -3.96 -15.30 9.05
N ASP A 259 -4.82 -15.40 10.05
CA ASP A 259 -6.27 -15.29 9.84
C ASP A 259 -6.65 -13.87 9.41
N GLY A 260 -7.90 -13.67 8.98
CA GLY A 260 -8.34 -12.39 8.41
C GLY A 260 -8.11 -11.20 9.33
N LYS A 261 -8.60 -11.26 10.57
CA LYS A 261 -8.44 -10.18 11.55
C LYS A 261 -6.99 -9.90 11.88
N SER A 262 -6.17 -10.93 12.03
CA SER A 262 -4.73 -10.78 12.27
C SER A 262 -4.03 -10.12 11.09
N HIS A 263 -4.41 -10.51 9.86
CA HIS A 263 -3.83 -9.94 8.65
C HIS A 263 -4.28 -8.50 8.40
N ILE A 264 -5.56 -8.16 8.65
CA ILE A 264 -6.05 -6.78 8.58
C ILE A 264 -5.28 -5.89 9.56
N ARG A 265 -5.08 -6.35 10.80
CA ARG A 265 -4.23 -5.63 11.76
C ARG A 265 -2.83 -5.42 11.21
N TYR A 266 -2.22 -6.47 10.66
CA TYR A 266 -0.89 -6.42 10.08
C TYR A 266 -0.81 -5.34 8.98
N GLN A 267 -1.72 -5.37 8.00
CA GLN A 267 -1.76 -4.39 6.92
C GLN A 267 -2.05 -2.97 7.42
N MET A 268 -2.94 -2.81 8.42
CA MET A 268 -3.25 -1.49 9.00
C MET A 268 -2.05 -0.89 9.72
N LEU A 269 -1.24 -1.70 10.42
CA LEU A 269 -0.01 -1.22 11.04
C LEU A 269 1.04 -0.83 10.00
N LEU A 270 1.18 -1.60 8.92
CA LEU A 270 2.05 -1.22 7.80
C LEU A 270 1.61 0.10 7.16
N ASP A 271 0.30 0.29 6.93
CA ASP A 271 -0.26 1.53 6.41
C ASP A 271 0.04 2.72 7.33
N PHE A 272 -0.21 2.55 8.63
CA PHE A 272 0.06 3.56 9.65
C PHE A 272 1.53 3.98 9.70
N TYR A 273 2.46 3.02 9.66
CA TYR A 273 3.88 3.32 9.68
C TYR A 273 4.37 3.95 8.38
N SER A 274 3.84 3.50 7.23
CA SER A 274 4.08 4.13 5.93
C SER A 274 3.65 5.61 5.92
N LEU A 275 2.49 5.92 6.51
CA LEU A 275 2.02 7.30 6.68
C LEU A 275 2.93 8.16 7.58
N LEU A 276 3.66 7.55 8.51
CA LEU A 276 4.70 8.22 9.31
C LEU A 276 6.04 8.34 8.56
N ASN A 277 6.05 8.07 7.25
CA ASN A 277 7.24 8.02 6.38
C ASN A 277 8.31 7.06 6.90
N HIS A 278 7.85 5.98 7.54
CA HIS A 278 8.69 4.90 7.99
C HIS A 278 8.37 3.65 7.22
N ASP A 279 9.34 3.26 6.42
CA ASP A 279 9.20 2.11 5.58
C ASP A 279 9.54 0.84 6.38
N VAL A 280 8.49 0.11 6.75
CA VAL A 280 8.62 -1.24 7.31
C VAL A 280 8.93 -2.33 6.26
N PRO A 281 8.58 -2.23 4.95
CA PRO A 281 8.77 -3.36 4.03
C PRO A 281 10.18 -3.37 3.43
N GLY A 282 11.19 -3.73 4.23
CA GLY A 282 12.47 -4.29 3.76
C GLY A 282 12.55 -5.81 3.99
N LEU A 283 11.39 -6.42 4.27
CA LEU A 283 11.29 -7.69 4.94
C LEU A 283 10.98 -8.85 4.00
N PHE A 284 10.64 -8.60 2.74
CA PHE A 284 10.20 -9.61 1.78
C PHE A 284 11.04 -9.55 0.51
N ASP A 285 11.33 -10.70 -0.10
CA ASP A 285 11.99 -10.86 -1.37
C ASP A 285 10.95 -10.72 -2.49
N ASP A 286 11.39 -10.90 -3.72
CA ASP A 286 10.56 -10.70 -4.91
C ASP A 286 9.39 -11.70 -5.01
N GLU A 287 9.37 -12.72 -4.16
CA GLU A 287 8.32 -13.74 -4.06
C GLU A 287 7.36 -13.49 -2.89
N GLY A 288 7.51 -12.35 -2.19
CA GLY A 288 6.77 -12.08 -0.96
C GLY A 288 7.24 -12.95 0.22
N LYS A 289 8.40 -13.61 0.10
CA LYS A 289 8.98 -14.44 1.16
C LYS A 289 9.96 -13.61 1.97
N TYR A 290 9.99 -13.84 3.26
CA TYR A 290 10.72 -12.96 4.17
C TYR A 290 12.26 -13.00 3.95
N ILE A 291 12.91 -11.86 3.71
CA ILE A 291 14.38 -11.75 3.50
C ILE A 291 15.17 -12.08 4.77
N SER A 292 14.59 -11.86 5.95
CA SER A 292 15.26 -12.12 7.23
C SER A 292 14.87 -13.48 7.82
N ASN A 293 15.70 -14.51 7.63
CA ASN A 293 15.63 -15.80 8.34
C ASN A 293 15.81 -15.69 9.88
N ASN A 294 15.60 -14.52 10.48
CA ASN A 294 15.72 -14.29 11.90
C ASN A 294 14.32 -14.31 12.51
N GLU A 295 13.85 -15.51 12.86
CA GLU A 295 12.63 -15.76 13.65
C GLU A 295 12.63 -15.02 15.00
N ASN A 296 13.73 -14.34 15.36
CA ASN A 296 13.91 -13.53 16.55
C ASN A 296 13.76 -12.01 16.36
N ASN A 297 13.17 -11.54 15.26
CA ASN A 297 12.84 -10.12 15.12
C ASN A 297 11.57 -9.76 15.92
N ASP A 298 11.73 -9.02 17.02
CA ASP A 298 10.63 -8.64 17.91
C ASP A 298 9.59 -7.73 17.24
N GLU A 299 9.99 -6.87 16.30
CA GLU A 299 9.05 -6.03 15.53
C GLU A 299 8.21 -6.89 14.59
N LEU A 300 8.81 -7.91 13.97
CA LEU A 300 8.07 -8.87 13.16
C LEU A 300 7.06 -9.66 13.99
N LYS A 301 7.49 -10.15 15.16
CA LYS A 301 6.60 -10.87 16.09
C LYS A 301 5.43 -9.96 16.51
N PHE A 302 5.71 -8.69 16.77
CA PHE A 302 4.69 -7.69 17.09
C PHE A 302 3.70 -7.48 15.92
N LEU A 303 4.21 -7.35 14.69
CA LEU A 303 3.40 -7.17 13.50
C LEU A 303 2.53 -8.40 13.20
N LYS A 304 3.08 -9.61 13.34
CA LYS A 304 2.40 -10.89 13.07
C LYS A 304 1.60 -11.44 14.27
N LYS A 305 1.42 -10.66 15.33
CA LYS A 305 0.63 -11.08 16.49
C LYS A 305 -0.81 -11.38 16.07
N ASN A 306 -1.33 -12.54 16.46
CA ASN A 306 -2.69 -12.95 16.13
C ASN A 306 -3.72 -12.12 16.89
N TYR A 307 -4.91 -11.99 16.30
CA TYR A 307 -6.03 -11.25 16.88
C TYR A 307 -6.45 -11.78 18.25
N ASP A 308 -6.52 -13.10 18.40
CA ASP A 308 -6.94 -13.75 19.66
C ASP A 308 -5.92 -13.59 20.79
N ASP A 309 -4.68 -13.20 20.46
CA ASP A 309 -3.60 -12.93 21.43
C ASP A 309 -3.59 -11.45 21.90
N LEU A 310 -4.46 -10.60 21.34
CA LEU A 310 -4.53 -9.18 21.69
C LEU A 310 -5.24 -8.97 23.02
N SER A 311 -4.67 -8.10 23.85
CA SER A 311 -5.35 -7.56 25.01
C SER A 311 -6.47 -6.58 24.60
N GLN A 312 -7.45 -6.38 25.47
CA GLN A 312 -8.51 -5.38 25.23
C GLN A 312 -7.95 -3.97 25.03
N ALA A 313 -6.84 -3.63 25.69
CA ALA A 313 -6.17 -2.34 25.52
C ALA A 313 -5.59 -2.18 24.10
N GLU A 314 -4.96 -3.22 23.57
CA GLU A 314 -4.47 -3.25 22.18
C GLU A 314 -5.62 -3.11 21.19
N ILE A 315 -6.73 -3.83 21.39
CA ILE A 315 -7.91 -3.74 20.51
C ILE A 315 -8.47 -2.31 20.53
N ASN A 316 -8.59 -1.68 21.69
CA ASN A 316 -9.09 -0.31 21.81
C ASN A 316 -8.16 0.72 21.13
N GLU A 317 -6.83 0.54 21.22
CA GLU A 317 -5.88 1.40 20.50
C GLU A 317 -5.99 1.18 18.98
N LEU A 318 -6.13 -0.06 18.51
CA LEU A 318 -6.34 -0.37 17.09
C LEU A 318 -7.66 0.20 16.56
N ASP A 319 -8.74 0.17 17.35
CA ASP A 319 -10.01 0.81 17.00
C ASP A 319 -9.88 2.32 16.88
N SER A 320 -9.15 2.93 17.81
CA SER A 320 -8.88 4.37 17.78
C SER A 320 -8.02 4.74 16.56
N LEU A 321 -7.01 3.93 16.23
CA LEU A 321 -6.20 4.08 15.02
C LEU A 321 -7.05 3.96 13.76
N ALA A 322 -7.93 2.97 13.68
CA ALA A 322 -8.76 2.78 12.49
C ALA A 322 -9.71 3.96 12.25
N VAL A 323 -10.33 4.48 13.32
CA VAL A 323 -11.15 5.70 13.25
C VAL A 323 -10.31 6.91 12.83
N LEU A 324 -9.09 7.04 13.37
CA LEU A 324 -8.15 8.08 12.99
C LEU A 324 -7.85 8.00 11.48
N LEU A 325 -7.43 6.85 10.97
CA LEU A 325 -7.10 6.67 9.55
C LEU A 325 -8.29 6.94 8.61
N ASN A 326 -9.52 6.62 9.05
CA ASN A 326 -10.75 6.86 8.29
C ASN A 326 -11.11 8.36 8.13
N ASN A 327 -10.58 9.25 8.98
CA ASN A 327 -10.98 10.67 9.00
C ASN A 327 -10.08 11.58 8.15
N GLN A 328 -9.33 11.05 7.17
CA GLN A 328 -8.37 11.82 6.34
C GLN A 328 -7.36 12.62 7.17
N THR A 329 -6.71 11.94 8.10
CA THR A 329 -5.88 12.56 9.14
C THR A 329 -4.60 13.19 8.63
N ASN A 330 -4.19 14.25 9.33
CA ASN A 330 -2.94 14.95 9.07
C ASN A 330 -1.78 14.33 9.86
N ILE A 331 -0.55 14.75 9.54
CA ILE A 331 0.66 14.19 10.14
C ILE A 331 0.74 14.49 11.64
N ASP A 332 0.28 15.65 12.11
CA ASP A 332 0.33 15.99 13.54
C ASP A 332 -0.55 15.06 14.36
N GLU A 333 -1.74 14.71 13.86
CA GLU A 333 -2.65 13.77 14.52
C GLU A 333 -2.07 12.35 14.55
N LEU A 334 -1.42 11.91 13.47
CA LEU A 334 -0.71 10.62 13.44
C LEU A 334 0.47 10.60 14.43
N LEU A 335 1.22 11.69 14.53
CA LEU A 335 2.33 11.82 15.47
C LEU A 335 1.85 11.88 16.92
N ASP A 336 0.74 12.58 17.19
CA ASP A 336 0.14 12.64 18.52
C ASP A 336 -0.34 11.24 18.96
N PHE A 337 -1.07 10.56 18.08
CA PHE A 337 -1.49 9.17 18.30
C PHE A 337 -0.28 8.26 18.54
N TYR A 338 0.73 8.31 17.67
CA TYR A 338 1.94 7.50 17.84
C TYR A 338 2.63 7.80 19.17
N SER A 339 2.74 9.08 19.56
CA SER A 339 3.43 9.48 20.78
C SER A 339 2.71 9.04 22.06
N THR A 340 1.38 8.98 22.04
CA THR A 340 0.54 8.62 23.19
C THR A 340 0.22 7.13 23.25
N SER A 341 0.32 6.41 22.13
CA SER A 341 0.14 4.96 22.09
C SER A 341 1.08 4.23 23.05
N LYS A 342 0.55 3.23 23.75
CA LYS A 342 1.31 2.37 24.67
C LYS A 342 1.65 1.03 24.05
N THR A 343 0.90 0.63 23.03
CA THR A 343 0.95 -0.74 22.50
C THR A 343 1.36 -0.83 21.04
N LEU A 344 1.31 0.26 20.27
CA LEU A 344 1.53 0.26 18.82
C LEU A 344 2.84 0.96 18.41
N LYS A 345 3.85 0.92 19.28
CA LYS A 345 5.17 1.53 19.03
C LYS A 345 6.18 0.46 18.61
N ILE A 346 6.98 0.80 17.62
CA ILE A 346 8.17 0.05 17.19
C ILE A 346 9.40 0.95 17.35
N ASN A 347 10.51 0.38 17.83
CA ASN A 347 11.68 1.18 18.21
C ASN A 347 12.43 1.72 16.98
N SER A 348 12.44 0.96 15.88
CA SER A 348 13.09 1.34 14.61
C SER A 348 12.62 2.69 14.07
N MET A 349 11.37 3.08 14.37
CA MET A 349 10.81 4.38 14.04
C MET A 349 11.61 5.56 14.63
N PHE A 350 12.17 5.40 15.84
CA PHE A 350 13.00 6.42 16.52
C PHE A 350 14.45 6.44 16.04
N GLU A 351 14.84 5.51 15.18
CA GLU A 351 16.19 5.41 14.61
C GLU A 351 16.18 5.75 13.12
N ASP A 352 15.01 5.69 12.49
CA ASP A 352 14.83 5.98 11.09
C ASP A 352 14.84 7.49 10.79
N ARG A 353 15.93 7.96 10.19
CA ARG A 353 16.13 9.39 9.87
C ARG A 353 15.09 9.96 8.92
N TYR A 354 14.37 9.11 8.19
CA TYR A 354 13.28 9.51 7.29
C TYR A 354 11.94 9.62 8.00
N SER A 355 11.75 8.95 9.14
CA SER A 355 10.46 8.93 9.83
C SER A 355 10.11 10.30 10.39
N PHE A 356 8.82 10.64 10.33
CA PHE A 356 8.32 11.87 10.92
C PHE A 356 8.45 11.87 12.45
N VAL A 357 8.49 10.70 13.08
CA VAL A 357 8.74 10.54 14.52
C VAL A 357 10.17 10.97 14.87
N PHE A 358 11.18 10.48 14.15
CA PHE A 358 12.57 10.87 14.37
C PHE A 358 12.75 12.37 14.13
N ILE A 359 12.23 12.88 13.02
CA ILE A 359 12.33 14.31 12.66
C ILE A 359 11.65 15.18 13.73
N GLY A 360 10.46 14.77 14.21
CA GLY A 360 9.73 15.48 15.26
C GLY A 360 10.50 15.55 16.58
N GLN A 361 11.22 14.48 16.96
CA GLN A 361 12.08 14.49 18.15
C GLN A 361 13.25 15.46 18.01
N GLN A 362 13.92 15.48 16.86
CA GLN A 362 15.04 16.40 16.62
C GLN A 362 14.60 17.87 16.70
N LYS A 363 13.42 18.20 16.15
CA LYS A 363 12.83 19.56 16.24
C LYS A 363 12.57 19.96 17.69
N LYS A 364 11.95 19.09 18.50
CA LYS A 364 11.69 19.37 19.93
C LYS A 364 12.98 19.56 20.73
N ALA A 365 13.99 18.73 20.49
CA ALA A 365 15.30 18.84 21.16
C ALA A 365 16.05 20.12 20.77
N ALA A 366 15.92 20.58 19.52
CA ALA A 366 16.48 21.86 19.08
C ALA A 366 15.80 23.04 19.78
N ASN A 367 14.47 23.08 19.82
CA ASN A 367 13.71 24.17 20.45
C ASN A 367 14.01 24.30 21.95
N ASN A 368 14.10 23.19 22.68
CA ASN A 368 14.46 23.20 24.11
C ASN A 368 15.88 23.72 24.38
N LYS A 369 16.80 23.66 23.41
CA LYS A 369 18.16 24.24 23.54
C LYS A 369 18.17 25.76 23.34
N PHE A 370 17.18 26.32 22.65
CA PHE A 370 17.07 27.77 22.43
C PHE A 370 16.31 28.48 23.56
N GLU A 371 15.44 27.80 24.30
CA GLU A 371 14.74 28.36 25.47
C GLU A 371 15.62 28.43 26.75
N ILE A 372 16.79 27.79 26.75
CA ILE A 372 17.73 27.76 27.90
C ILE A 372 18.90 28.76 27.69
N LYS A 373 18.79 29.67 26.72
CA LYS A 373 19.72 30.79 26.51
C LYS A 373 18.99 32.11 26.67
#